data_AF-A0A9N7VKW2-F1
#
_entry.id   AF-A0A9N7VKW2-F1
#
_cell.length_a   1.000
_cell.length_b   1.000
_cell.length_c   1.000
_cell.angle_alpha   90.00
_cell.angle_beta   90.00
_cell.angle_gamma   90.00
#
_symmetry.space_group_name_H-M   'P 1'
#
loop_
_entity.id
_entity.type
_entity.pdbx_description
1 polymer ?
#
loop_
_entity_poly.entity_id
_entity_poly.type
_entity_poly.pdbx_seq_one_letter_code
_entity_poly.pdbx_strand_id
1 'polypeptide(L)'
;MKLKQLYQDRCLTHIFTAKDVGSLSQDDIVCLQQLVDKEGLKILSVQGNMTVSGLKDGVNRVIKESQLSNLRRQVIVREEENLHSRVAWCILGSSGSWERLPKTANHRLEHNNLAGGIMDDRAT
;
A
#
# COMPACT_ATOMS: atom_id res chain seq x y z
N MET A 1 12.29 42.38 -9.19
CA MET A 1 11.78 41.62 -8.01
C MET A 1 10.32 41.15 -8.13
N LYS A 2 9.41 41.87 -8.80
CA LYS A 2 7.98 41.51 -8.90
C LYS A 2 7.70 40.09 -9.46
N LEU A 3 8.43 39.66 -10.49
CA LEU A 3 8.25 38.33 -11.09
C LEU A 3 8.57 37.18 -10.13
N LYS A 4 9.67 37.30 -9.35
CA LYS A 4 10.04 36.30 -8.35
C LYS A 4 8.97 36.16 -7.27
N GLN A 5 8.42 37.29 -6.81
CA GLN A 5 7.32 37.31 -5.84
C GLN A 5 6.09 36.61 -6.41
N LEU A 6 5.64 37.00 -7.61
CA LEU A 6 4.47 36.41 -8.28
C LEU A 6 4.63 34.90 -8.51
N TYR A 7 5.85 34.44 -8.80
CA TYR A 7 6.16 33.02 -8.91
C TYR A 7 6.09 32.31 -7.55
N GLN A 8 6.68 32.89 -6.50
CA GLN A 8 6.63 32.32 -5.15
C GLN A 8 5.19 32.25 -4.61
N ASP A 9 4.35 33.25 -4.89
CA ASP A 9 2.93 33.28 -4.52
C ASP A 9 2.11 32.16 -5.19
N ARG A 10 2.63 31.59 -6.29
CA ARG A 10 2.05 30.44 -7.00
C ARG A 10 2.60 29.10 -6.53
N CYS A 11 3.62 29.11 -5.67
CA CYS A 11 4.22 27.89 -5.16
C CYS A 11 3.49 27.38 -3.92
N LEU A 12 3.52 26.06 -3.74
CA LEU A 12 3.05 25.35 -2.56
C LEU A 12 4.18 24.47 -2.05
N THR A 13 4.21 24.25 -0.74
CA THR A 13 5.05 23.23 -0.11
C THR A 13 4.14 22.30 0.68
N HIS A 14 4.33 21.00 0.51
CA HIS A 14 3.62 19.95 1.24
C HIS A 14 4.61 18.98 1.85
N ILE A 15 4.30 18.49 3.05
CA ILE A 15 5.16 17.58 3.80
C ILE A 15 4.37 16.30 4.02
N PHE A 16 4.86 15.21 3.44
CA PHE A 16 4.43 13.85 3.77
C PHE A 16 5.22 13.39 4.99
N THR A 17 4.51 12.95 6.02
CA THR A 17 5.13 12.43 7.24
C THR A 17 5.73 11.05 6.97
N ALA A 18 6.65 10.60 7.84
CA ALA A 18 7.19 9.25 7.78
C ALA A 18 6.10 8.15 7.81
N LYS A 19 4.96 8.42 8.46
CA LYS A 19 3.80 7.53 8.44
C LYS A 19 3.13 7.50 7.07
N ASP A 20 2.95 8.66 6.44
CA ASP A 20 2.37 8.76 5.09
C ASP A 20 3.28 8.05 4.09
N VAL A 21 4.59 8.31 4.15
CA VAL A 21 5.58 7.68 3.27
C VAL A 21 5.66 6.16 3.52
N GLY A 22 5.67 5.73 4.79
CA GLY A 22 5.69 4.32 5.17
C GLY A 22 4.41 3.56 4.80
N SER A 23 3.30 4.27 4.55
CA SER A 23 2.08 3.67 4.03
C SER A 23 2.10 3.45 2.52
N LEU A 24 3.09 3.95 1.79
CA LEU A 24 3.18 3.76 0.34
C LEU A 24 3.94 2.48 -0.01
N SER A 25 3.56 1.84 -1.13
CA SER A 25 4.28 0.69 -1.66
C SER A 25 5.48 1.19 -2.47
N GLN A 26 6.40 0.28 -2.81
CA GLN A 26 7.53 0.65 -3.65
C GLN A 26 7.08 1.19 -5.02
N ASP A 27 6.04 0.61 -5.61
CA ASP A 27 5.48 1.08 -6.88
C ASP A 27 4.83 2.46 -6.74
N ASP A 28 4.10 2.71 -5.65
CA ASP A 28 3.50 4.01 -5.36
C ASP A 28 4.58 5.10 -5.24
N ILE A 29 5.70 4.79 -4.56
CA ILE A 29 6.84 5.71 -4.43
C ILE A 29 7.45 6.01 -5.80
N VAL A 30 7.64 5.00 -6.65
CA VAL A 30 8.17 5.18 -8.01
C VAL A 30 7.24 6.04 -8.86
N CYS A 31 5.93 5.80 -8.80
CA CYS A 31 4.94 6.62 -9.51
C CYS A 31 4.96 8.08 -9.03
N LEU A 32 5.04 8.31 -7.71
CA LEU A 32 5.12 9.66 -7.16
C LEU A 32 6.41 10.37 -7.56
N GLN A 33 7.54 9.65 -7.59
CA GLN A 33 8.83 10.18 -8.04
C GLN A 33 8.74 10.65 -9.51
N GLN A 34 8.21 9.82 -10.39
CA GLN A 34 8.01 10.15 -11.81
C GLN A 34 7.08 11.36 -11.99
N LEU A 35 6.03 11.45 -11.16
CA LEU A 35 5.12 12.59 -11.18
C LEU A 35 5.81 13.87 -10.73
N VAL A 36 6.60 13.81 -9.66
CA VAL A 36 7.42 14.93 -9.17
C VAL A 36 8.35 15.45 -10.26
N ASP A 37 9.05 14.55 -10.96
CA ASP A 37 9.96 14.91 -12.04
C ASP A 37 9.23 15.53 -13.23
N LYS A 38 8.10 14.92 -13.64
CA LYS A 38 7.25 15.42 -14.74
C LYS A 38 6.70 16.82 -14.46
N GLU A 39 6.34 17.09 -13.21
CA GLU A 39 5.78 18.38 -12.78
C GLU A 39 6.87 19.41 -12.46
N GLY A 40 8.16 19.04 -12.57
CA GLY A 40 9.30 19.91 -12.29
C GLY A 40 9.36 20.38 -10.84
N LEU A 41 8.94 19.52 -9.91
CA LEU A 41 8.86 19.83 -8.48
C LEU A 41 10.19 19.49 -7.79
N LYS A 42 10.43 20.16 -6.66
CA LYS A 42 11.57 19.88 -5.79
C LYS A 42 11.15 18.93 -4.67
N ILE A 43 11.91 17.86 -4.51
CA ILE A 43 11.76 16.89 -3.42
C ILE A 43 12.93 16.97 -2.44
N LEU A 44 12.63 16.84 -1.15
CA LEU A 44 13.60 16.81 -0.05
C LEU A 44 13.16 15.74 0.94
N SER A 45 14.00 14.75 1.19
CA SER A 45 13.74 13.68 2.16
C SER A 45 14.62 13.86 3.38
N VAL A 46 14.01 14.04 4.55
CA VAL A 46 14.71 14.26 5.83
C VAL A 46 14.05 13.41 6.90
N GLN A 47 14.82 12.51 7.53
CA GLN A 47 14.38 11.67 8.66
C GLN A 47 13.06 10.92 8.38
N GLY A 48 12.89 10.41 7.17
CA GLY A 48 11.69 9.67 6.75
C GLY A 48 10.50 10.55 6.31
N ASN A 49 10.54 11.85 6.57
CA ASN A 49 9.57 12.79 5.98
C ASN A 49 10.00 13.16 4.56
N MET A 50 9.01 13.38 3.69
CA MET A 50 9.23 13.79 2.31
C MET A 50 8.55 15.13 2.06
N THR A 51 9.34 16.16 1.75
CA THR A 51 8.84 17.51 1.43
C THR A 51 8.83 17.69 -0.08
N VAL A 52 7.68 18.06 -0.63
CA VAL A 52 7.49 18.38 -2.05
C VAL A 52 7.13 19.85 -2.17
N SER A 53 7.84 20.58 -3.04
CA SER A 53 7.65 22.02 -3.24
C SER A 53 7.74 22.41 -4.71
N GLY A 54 6.97 23.41 -5.12
CA GLY A 54 6.93 23.90 -6.50
C GLY A 54 5.58 24.52 -6.82
N LEU A 55 5.20 24.57 -8.09
CA LEU A 55 3.91 25.15 -8.50
C LEU A 55 2.73 24.42 -7.84
N LYS A 56 1.78 25.19 -7.32
CA LYS A 56 0.63 24.70 -6.55
C LYS A 56 -0.12 23.56 -7.25
N ASP A 57 -0.33 23.66 -8.55
CA ASP A 57 -1.08 22.65 -9.31
C ASP A 57 -0.35 21.30 -9.36
N GLY A 58 0.97 21.32 -9.52
CA GLY A 58 1.80 20.11 -9.51
C GLY A 58 1.82 19.48 -8.11
N VAL A 59 2.04 20.29 -7.07
CA VAL A 59 2.02 19.80 -5.68
C VAL A 59 0.66 19.18 -5.33
N ASN A 60 -0.45 19.82 -5.73
CA ASN A 60 -1.79 19.28 -5.52
C ASN A 60 -2.04 17.97 -6.26
N ARG A 61 -1.47 17.79 -7.46
CA ARG A 61 -1.54 16.49 -8.18
C ARG A 61 -0.82 15.39 -7.42
N VAL A 62 0.39 15.65 -6.92
CA VAL A 62 1.15 14.69 -6.09
C VAL A 62 0.37 14.30 -4.83
N ILE A 63 -0.24 15.28 -4.13
CA ILE A 63 -1.09 15.02 -2.97
C ILE A 63 -2.26 14.09 -3.36
N LYS A 64 -2.96 14.42 -4.45
CA LYS A 64 -4.11 13.62 -4.91
C LYS A 64 -3.73 12.19 -5.28
N GLU A 65 -2.63 11.99 -5.99
CA GLU A 65 -2.17 10.64 -6.36
C GLU A 65 -1.76 9.82 -5.13
N SER A 66 -1.10 10.43 -4.13
CA SER A 66 -0.79 9.75 -2.88
C SER A 66 -2.06 9.29 -2.14
N GLN A 67 -3.10 10.12 -2.09
CA GLN A 67 -4.38 9.77 -1.47
C GLN A 67 -5.10 8.66 -2.24
N LEU A 68 -5.04 8.70 -3.57
CA LEU A 68 -5.65 7.69 -4.42
C LEU A 68 -4.97 6.32 -4.25
N SER A 69 -3.63 6.29 -4.14
CA SER A 69 -2.89 5.06 -3.88
C SER A 69 -3.30 4.42 -2.54
N ASN A 70 -3.41 5.22 -1.49
CA ASN A 70 -3.88 4.77 -0.17
C ASN A 70 -5.32 4.25 -0.22
N LEU A 71 -6.19 4.91 -0.98
CA LEU A 71 -7.58 4.47 -1.13
C LEU A 71 -7.67 3.14 -1.90
N ARG A 72 -6.94 3.01 -3.02
CA ARG A 72 -6.89 1.77 -3.81
C ARG A 72 -6.46 0.57 -2.95
N ARG A 73 -5.45 0.76 -2.10
CA ARG A 73 -5.01 -0.31 -1.21
C ARG A 73 -6.07 -0.69 -0.18
N GLN A 74 -6.74 0.27 0.45
CA GLN A 74 -7.81 -0.02 1.40
C GLN A 74 -8.95 -0.80 0.74
N VAL A 75 -9.27 -0.48 -0.52
CA VAL A 75 -10.25 -1.24 -1.31
C VAL A 75 -9.77 -2.67 -1.53
N ILE A 76 -8.52 -2.87 -1.96
CA ILE A 76 -7.94 -4.21 -2.20
C ILE A 76 -7.99 -5.05 -0.91
N VAL A 77 -7.52 -4.52 0.22
CA VAL A 77 -7.53 -5.24 1.50
C VAL A 77 -8.96 -5.64 1.90
N ARG A 78 -9.92 -4.72 1.74
CA ARG A 78 -11.33 -4.99 2.07
C ARG A 78 -11.94 -6.05 1.15
N GLU A 79 -11.63 -6.01 -0.14
CA GLU A 79 -12.11 -7.01 -1.11
C GLU A 79 -11.49 -8.38 -0.83
N GLU A 80 -10.21 -8.43 -0.50
CA GLU A 80 -9.49 -9.64 -0.09
C GLU A 80 -10.10 -10.24 1.18
N GLU A 81 -10.31 -9.44 2.23
CA GLU A 81 -11.00 -9.87 3.46
C GLU A 81 -12.41 -10.41 3.19
N ASN A 82 -13.16 -9.77 2.27
CA ASN A 82 -14.48 -10.24 1.86
C ASN A 82 -14.39 -11.60 1.14
N LEU A 83 -13.42 -11.76 0.22
CA LEU A 83 -13.19 -13.04 -0.45
C LEU A 83 -12.84 -14.15 0.56
N HIS A 84 -11.96 -13.88 1.52
CA HIS A 84 -11.59 -14.82 2.59
C HIS A 84 -12.79 -15.26 3.45
N SER A 85 -13.78 -14.39 3.63
CA SER A 85 -15.01 -14.75 4.34
C SER A 85 -15.88 -15.79 3.59
N ARG A 86 -15.70 -15.90 2.26
CA ARG A 86 -16.54 -16.71 1.36
C ARG A 86 -15.90 -18.04 0.97
N VAL A 87 -14.59 -18.18 1.11
CA VAL A 87 -13.87 -19.41 0.77
C VAL A 87 -13.58 -20.25 2.02
N ALA A 88 -13.30 -21.53 1.80
CA ALA A 88 -12.94 -22.45 2.86
C ALA A 88 -11.95 -23.51 2.37
N TRP A 89 -10.88 -23.72 3.12
CA TRP A 89 -10.03 -24.88 2.91
C TRP A 89 -10.67 -26.11 3.55
N CYS A 90 -10.54 -27.24 2.84
CA CYS A 90 -10.99 -28.54 3.30
C CYS A 90 -9.83 -29.54 3.17
N ILE A 91 -9.80 -30.55 4.02
CA ILE A 91 -8.85 -31.66 3.98
C ILE A 91 -9.59 -32.97 3.73
N LEU A 92 -8.98 -33.89 2.99
CA LEU A 92 -9.55 -35.22 2.79
C LEU A 92 -9.24 -36.09 4.01
N GLY A 93 -10.27 -36.44 4.77
CA GLY A 93 -10.14 -37.33 5.92
C GLY A 93 -9.86 -38.77 5.51
N SER A 94 -9.37 -39.57 6.45
CA SER A 94 -9.11 -41.01 6.27
C SER A 94 -10.36 -41.82 5.91
N SER A 95 -11.54 -41.27 6.20
CA SER A 95 -12.85 -41.78 5.79
C SER A 95 -13.18 -41.54 4.31
N GLY A 96 -12.33 -40.83 3.57
CA GLY A 96 -12.58 -40.40 2.19
C GLY A 96 -13.53 -39.21 2.06
N SER A 97 -13.89 -38.54 3.16
CA SER A 97 -14.75 -37.36 3.16
C SER A 97 -13.94 -36.06 3.27
N TRP A 98 -14.37 -35.02 2.56
CA TRP A 98 -13.79 -33.69 2.68
C TRP A 98 -14.30 -33.00 3.95
N GLU A 99 -13.38 -32.62 4.84
CA GLU A 99 -13.66 -31.96 6.11
C GLU A 99 -13.19 -30.52 6.09
N ARG A 100 -14.07 -29.58 6.49
CA ARG A 100 -13.75 -28.15 6.48
C ARG A 100 -12.80 -27.81 7.62
N LEU A 101 -11.73 -27.08 7.31
CA LEU A 101 -10.80 -26.59 8.31
C LEU A 101 -11.38 -25.42 9.12
N PRO A 102 -10.97 -25.23 10.39
CA PRO A 102 -11.34 -24.06 11.18
C PRO A 102 -10.94 -22.75 10.50
N LYS A 103 -11.74 -21.68 10.68
CA LYS A 103 -11.46 -20.36 10.07
C LYS A 103 -10.05 -19.84 10.37
N THR A 104 -9.54 -20.09 11.57
CA THR A 104 -8.19 -19.70 11.98
C THR A 104 -7.10 -20.46 11.21
N ALA A 105 -7.33 -21.73 10.87
CA ALA A 105 -6.42 -22.51 10.04
C ALA A 105 -6.42 -22.01 8.59
N ASN A 106 -7.60 -21.73 8.02
CA ASN A 106 -7.73 -21.15 6.67
C ASN A 106 -6.96 -19.84 6.53
N HIS A 107 -7.16 -18.93 7.48
CA HIS A 107 -6.46 -17.65 7.49
C HIS A 107 -4.93 -17.84 7.53
N ARG A 108 -4.42 -18.83 8.28
CA ARG A 108 -2.99 -19.12 8.34
C ARG A 108 -2.45 -19.69 7.03
N LEU A 109 -3.22 -20.54 6.35
CA LEU A 109 -2.88 -21.12 5.04
C LEU A 109 -2.84 -20.04 3.95
N GLU A 110 -3.79 -19.11 3.95
CA GLU A 110 -3.89 -18.03 2.95
C GLU A 110 -2.77 -16.99 3.05
N HIS A 111 -2.30 -16.69 4.26
CA HIS A 111 -1.35 -15.59 4.51
C HIS A 111 0.10 -16.08 4.67
N ASN A 112 0.45 -17.27 4.16
CA ASN A 112 1.82 -17.81 4.15
C ASN A 112 2.52 -17.83 5.52
N ASN A 113 1.79 -18.00 6.63
CA ASN A 113 2.41 -18.16 7.95
C ASN A 113 2.89 -19.60 8.18
N LEU A 114 3.49 -20.19 7.14
CA LEU A 114 3.98 -21.56 7.04
C LEU A 114 5.49 -21.53 6.82
N ALA A 115 6.24 -20.90 7.72
CA ALA A 115 7.70 -20.99 7.74
C ALA A 115 8.23 -22.45 7.82
N GLY A 116 7.34 -23.43 8.07
CA GLY A 116 7.66 -24.86 8.09
C GLY A 116 7.01 -25.70 6.97
N GLY A 117 6.29 -25.11 6.01
CA GLY A 117 5.49 -25.85 5.02
C GLY A 117 4.24 -26.52 5.63
N ILE A 118 3.37 -27.07 4.78
CA ILE A 118 2.28 -27.95 5.21
C ILE A 118 2.91 -29.33 5.41
N MET A 119 3.24 -29.68 6.66
CA MET A 119 3.74 -31.02 6.98
C MET A 119 2.55 -31.97 7.13
N ASP A 120 2.59 -33.10 6.43
CA ASP A 120 1.70 -34.23 6.71
C ASP A 120 1.91 -34.67 8.16
N ASP A 121 0.81 -34.79 8.90
CA ASP A 121 0.86 -35.38 10.23
C ASP A 121 1.25 -36.86 10.07
N ARG A 122 2.37 -37.25 10.68
CA ARG A 122 2.83 -38.64 10.63
C ARG A 122 1.92 -39.44 11.56
N ALA A 123 0.97 -40.16 10.96
CA ALA A 123 0.18 -41.17 11.65
C ALA A 123 1.12 -42.08 12.48
N THR A 124 0.95 -42.04 13.80
CA THR A 124 1.59 -42.95 14.76
C THR A 124 0.62 -44.04 15.14
#